data_AF-A0A842PG80-F1
#
_entry.id   AF-A0A842PG80-F1
#
_cell.length_a   1.000
_cell.length_b   1.000
_cell.length_c   1.000
_cell.angle_alpha   90.00
_cell.angle_beta   90.00
_cell.angle_gamma   90.00
#
_symmetry.space_group_name_H-M   'P 1'
#
loop_
_entity.id
_entity.type
_entity.pdbx_description
1 polymer ?
#
loop_
_entity_poly.entity_id
_entity_poly.type
_entity_poly.pdbx_seq_one_letter_code
_entity_poly.pdbx_strand_id
1 'polypeptide(L)'
;MPLRFVVLKDDFFIDETPLKGKYTVEDSDGEIIYYVEDITVKPELSFLELYGIIRLIHEESSELDNAEDIIRLTDSVEILEGGSIYLKVKIMGREFMFTELQLMSSVTLKRYMLRLGKYFNLKSGDWAPIVQFWLDTGNKTHEISDDEVLIEKSINYLKKCIIYTDIEKALGYHSLFYNVEEPSTVFCLVDSIIGALQIENRRKVRSVLSEYIAGDSVQKRVYGEKKRFWRFKIEECEINLAEQMHEHEEEVEEDGGF
;
A
#
# COMPACT_ATOMS: atom_id res chain seq x y z
N MET A 1 -2.70 -40.11 20.17
CA MET A 1 -1.79 -38.95 20.15
C MET A 1 -2.60 -37.72 20.55
N PRO A 2 -2.06 -36.84 21.40
CA PRO A 2 -2.75 -35.62 21.81
C PRO A 2 -3.00 -34.74 20.57
N LEU A 3 -4.20 -34.17 20.50
CA LEU A 3 -4.57 -33.21 19.46
C LEU A 3 -4.02 -31.86 19.86
N ARG A 4 -3.48 -31.13 18.89
CA ARG A 4 -2.93 -29.79 19.08
C ARG A 4 -3.67 -28.81 18.20
N PHE A 5 -3.93 -27.61 18.69
CA PHE A 5 -4.56 -26.57 17.88
C PHE A 5 -4.20 -25.15 18.34
N VAL A 6 -4.42 -24.21 17.44
CA VAL A 6 -4.32 -22.76 17.71
C VAL A 6 -5.64 -22.09 17.39
N VAL A 7 -5.94 -21.00 18.10
CA VAL A 7 -7.08 -20.14 17.81
C VAL A 7 -6.68 -19.12 16.75
N LEU A 8 -7.51 -18.97 15.72
CA LEU A 8 -7.24 -18.04 14.61
C LEU A 8 -7.90 -16.67 14.79
N LYS A 9 -8.84 -16.57 15.73
CA LYS A 9 -9.66 -15.39 15.99
C LYS A 9 -9.33 -14.80 17.36
N ASP A 10 -8.87 -13.57 17.38
CA ASP A 10 -8.47 -12.87 18.60
C ASP A 10 -9.65 -12.63 19.57
N ASP A 11 -10.89 -12.65 19.06
CA ASP A 11 -12.13 -12.48 19.81
C ASP A 11 -12.77 -13.81 20.28
N PHE A 12 -12.10 -14.94 20.09
CA PHE A 12 -12.61 -16.25 20.45
C PHE A 12 -11.94 -16.82 21.71
N PHE A 13 -12.73 -17.08 22.75
CA PHE A 13 -12.26 -17.66 24.00
C PHE A 13 -12.62 -19.15 24.07
N ILE A 14 -11.63 -20.04 24.10
CA ILE A 14 -11.88 -21.49 24.18
C ILE A 14 -12.61 -21.87 25.48
N ASP A 15 -12.40 -21.11 26.56
CA ASP A 15 -13.11 -21.30 27.84
C ASP A 15 -14.63 -21.10 27.74
N GLU A 16 -15.14 -20.53 26.65
CA GLU A 16 -16.57 -20.39 26.36
C GLU A 16 -17.13 -21.57 25.53
N THR A 17 -16.31 -22.58 25.27
CA THR A 17 -16.67 -23.76 24.47
C THR A 17 -16.80 -25.02 25.33
N PRO A 18 -17.37 -26.11 24.79
CA PRO A 18 -17.36 -27.43 25.44
C PRO A 18 -15.95 -28.03 25.69
N LEU A 19 -14.90 -27.36 25.21
CA LEU A 19 -13.50 -27.74 25.41
C LEU A 19 -12.91 -27.21 26.73
N LYS A 20 -13.64 -26.35 27.46
CA LYS A 20 -13.19 -25.80 28.74
C LYS A 20 -12.69 -26.90 29.70
N GLY A 21 -11.45 -26.76 30.18
CA GLY A 21 -10.82 -27.70 31.10
C GLY A 21 -10.41 -29.04 30.48
N LYS A 22 -10.57 -29.20 29.16
CA LYS A 22 -10.13 -30.40 28.41
C LYS A 22 -8.82 -30.17 27.65
N TYR A 23 -8.17 -29.03 27.86
CA TYR A 23 -6.91 -28.69 27.24
C TYR A 23 -5.86 -28.25 28.27
N THR A 24 -4.60 -28.46 27.93
CA THR A 24 -3.46 -27.76 28.54
C THR A 24 -2.94 -26.70 27.60
N VAL A 25 -2.26 -25.71 28.16
CA VAL A 25 -1.74 -24.56 27.42
C VAL A 25 -0.23 -24.56 27.51
N GLU A 26 0.42 -24.41 26.37
CA GLU A 26 1.83 -24.06 26.30
C GLU A 26 1.94 -22.66 25.68
N ASP A 27 2.63 -21.78 26.39
CA ASP A 27 3.05 -20.49 25.85
C ASP A 27 4.48 -20.64 25.33
N SER A 28 4.62 -20.60 24.01
CA SER A 28 5.91 -20.71 23.33
C SER A 28 6.10 -19.48 22.46
N ASP A 29 7.03 -18.61 22.87
CA ASP A 29 7.39 -17.36 22.18
C ASP A 29 6.19 -16.46 21.82
N GLY A 30 5.17 -16.37 22.67
CA GLY A 30 4.04 -15.43 22.49
C GLY A 30 2.89 -15.96 21.64
N GLU A 31 2.86 -17.27 21.35
CA GLU A 31 1.69 -17.95 20.82
C GLU A 31 1.19 -19.03 21.80
N ILE A 32 -0.12 -19.04 22.01
CA ILE A 32 -0.81 -19.95 22.92
C ILE A 32 -1.22 -21.21 22.16
N ILE A 33 -0.56 -22.34 22.45
CA ILE A 33 -0.88 -23.64 21.85
C ILE A 33 -1.73 -24.44 22.83
N TYR A 34 -2.84 -24.98 22.32
CA TYR A 34 -3.77 -25.78 23.08
C TYR A 34 -3.57 -27.27 22.79
N TYR A 35 -3.36 -28.04 23.85
CA TYR A 35 -3.13 -29.48 23.81
C TYR A 35 -4.33 -30.20 24.39
N VAL A 36 -4.85 -31.19 23.67
CA VAL A 36 -5.99 -31.99 24.13
C VAL A 36 -5.62 -33.46 24.11
N GLU A 37 -5.56 -34.06 25.30
CA GLU A 37 -5.29 -35.50 25.45
C GLU A 37 -6.52 -36.36 25.09
N ASP A 38 -7.72 -35.84 25.32
CA ASP A 38 -8.97 -36.55 25.08
C ASP A 38 -9.37 -36.51 23.60
N ILE A 39 -9.13 -37.62 22.90
CA ILE A 39 -9.44 -37.74 21.46
C ILE A 39 -10.96 -37.67 21.18
N THR A 40 -11.82 -37.85 22.19
CA THR A 40 -13.27 -37.81 22.00
C THR A 40 -13.78 -36.44 21.56
N VAL A 41 -13.02 -35.36 21.80
CA VAL A 41 -13.37 -33.99 21.36
C VAL A 41 -12.99 -33.68 19.92
N LYS A 42 -12.46 -34.67 19.18
CA LYS A 42 -12.07 -34.50 17.78
C LYS A 42 -13.21 -33.97 16.89
N PRO A 43 -14.48 -34.44 17.01
CA PRO A 43 -15.58 -33.90 16.22
C PRO A 43 -15.81 -32.40 16.45
N GLU A 44 -15.74 -31.95 17.70
CA GLU A 44 -15.89 -30.54 18.09
C GLU A 44 -14.74 -29.70 17.55
N LEU A 45 -13.51 -30.18 17.65
CA LEU A 45 -12.34 -29.50 17.08
C LEU A 45 -12.42 -29.42 15.56
N SER A 46 -12.81 -30.49 14.88
CA SER A 46 -13.02 -30.49 13.43
C SER A 46 -14.14 -29.54 13.01
N PHE A 47 -15.20 -29.40 13.81
CA PHE A 47 -16.24 -28.40 13.58
C PHE A 47 -15.69 -26.98 13.72
N LEU A 48 -14.95 -26.67 14.79
CA LEU A 48 -14.33 -25.35 14.96
C LEU A 48 -13.31 -25.02 13.86
N GLU A 49 -12.60 -26.02 13.35
CA GLU A 49 -11.68 -25.87 12.22
C GLU A 49 -12.43 -25.57 10.91
N LEU A 50 -13.54 -26.27 10.64
CA LEU A 50 -14.40 -26.03 9.47
C LEU A 50 -14.94 -24.59 9.44
N TYR A 51 -15.23 -24.01 10.61
CA TYR A 51 -15.71 -22.63 10.74
C TYR A 51 -14.58 -21.59 10.80
N GLY A 52 -13.32 -22.01 10.63
CA GLY A 52 -12.15 -21.13 10.63
C GLY A 52 -11.90 -20.45 11.98
N ILE A 53 -12.37 -21.06 13.07
CA ILE A 53 -12.20 -20.54 14.43
C ILE A 53 -10.86 -21.01 15.00
N ILE A 54 -10.57 -22.30 14.81
CA ILE A 54 -9.30 -22.91 15.20
C ILE A 54 -8.62 -23.54 14.00
N ARG A 55 -7.40 -24.03 14.20
CA ARG A 55 -6.71 -24.89 13.25
C ARG A 55 -6.05 -26.05 13.97
N LEU A 56 -6.37 -27.28 13.56
CA LEU A 56 -5.73 -28.48 14.09
C LEU A 56 -4.31 -28.59 13.52
N ILE A 57 -3.34 -28.76 14.41
CA ILE A 57 -1.94 -29.04 14.06
C ILE A 57 -1.83 -30.54 13.81
N HIS A 58 -1.71 -30.91 12.53
CA HIS A 58 -1.54 -32.29 12.10
C HIS A 58 -0.04 -32.61 12.02
N GLU A 59 0.40 -33.70 12.66
CA GLU A 59 1.82 -34.14 12.69
C GLU A 59 2.40 -34.52 11.30
N GLU A 60 1.57 -34.59 10.24
CA GLU A 60 2.04 -34.92 8.88
C GLU A 60 2.64 -33.73 8.11
N SER A 61 2.76 -32.54 8.71
CA SER A 61 3.44 -31.44 8.04
C SER A 61 4.94 -31.70 8.01
N SER A 62 5.49 -31.97 6.82
CA SER A 62 6.93 -31.92 6.50
C SER A 62 7.70 -31.02 7.48
N GLU A 63 8.34 -31.63 8.47
CA GLU A 63 9.00 -30.92 9.56
C GLU A 63 10.06 -30.00 8.96
N LEU A 64 9.92 -28.69 9.16
CA LEU A 64 10.98 -27.74 8.90
C LEU A 64 11.70 -27.59 10.24
N ASP A 65 12.77 -28.35 10.41
CA ASP A 65 13.42 -28.54 11.70
C ASP A 65 14.52 -27.50 11.96
N ASN A 66 14.91 -26.77 10.91
CA ASN A 66 16.05 -25.87 10.97
C ASN A 66 15.90 -24.68 9.99
N ALA A 67 16.81 -23.71 10.14
CA ALA A 67 16.88 -22.53 9.27
C ALA A 67 17.07 -22.87 7.79
N GLU A 68 17.82 -23.94 7.49
CA GLU A 68 18.19 -24.35 6.14
C GLU A 68 16.96 -24.80 5.33
N ASP A 69 15.96 -25.38 6.00
CA ASP A 69 14.70 -25.76 5.38
C ASP A 69 13.90 -24.54 4.88
N ILE A 70 13.87 -23.45 5.66
CA ILE A 70 13.22 -22.19 5.26
C ILE A 70 13.97 -21.54 4.10
N ILE A 71 15.31 -21.52 4.18
CA ILE A 71 16.18 -21.00 3.15
C ILE A 71 15.95 -21.76 1.83
N ARG A 72 15.92 -23.09 1.88
CA ARG A 72 15.69 -23.95 0.71
C ARG A 72 14.30 -23.76 0.09
N LEU A 73 13.30 -23.43 0.89
CA LEU A 73 11.93 -23.17 0.43
C LEU A 73 11.69 -21.73 -0.04
N THR A 74 12.67 -20.84 0.15
CA THR A 74 12.58 -19.45 -0.30
C THR A 74 12.79 -19.39 -1.81
N ASP A 75 11.76 -18.97 -2.54
CA ASP A 75 11.78 -18.87 -4.00
C ASP A 75 12.43 -17.57 -4.48
N SER A 76 12.13 -16.46 -3.79
CA SER A 76 12.65 -15.13 -4.15
C SER A 76 12.59 -14.18 -2.97
N VAL A 77 13.49 -13.19 -2.97
CA VAL A 77 13.54 -12.14 -1.97
C VAL A 77 13.71 -10.78 -2.65
N GLU A 78 12.93 -9.81 -2.20
CA GLU A 78 12.92 -8.44 -2.65
C GLU A 78 13.13 -7.52 -1.45
N ILE A 79 14.14 -6.65 -1.51
CA ILE A 79 14.39 -5.60 -0.52
C ILE A 79 13.75 -4.33 -1.04
N LEU A 80 12.73 -3.85 -0.33
CA LEU A 80 11.94 -2.71 -0.74
C LEU A 80 12.52 -1.43 -0.14
N GLU A 81 12.82 -0.45 -1.01
CA GLU A 81 13.28 0.87 -0.61
C GLU A 81 12.16 1.91 -0.81
N GLY A 82 11.92 2.77 0.20
CA GLY A 82 11.00 3.92 0.11
C GLY A 82 9.63 3.76 0.80
N GLY A 83 9.28 2.54 1.23
CA GLY A 83 8.00 2.21 1.87
C GLY A 83 8.11 1.87 3.37
N SER A 84 6.97 1.48 3.97
CA SER A 84 6.93 0.96 5.34
C SER A 84 7.26 -0.55 5.43
N ILE A 85 7.19 -1.24 4.30
CA ILE A 85 7.59 -2.63 4.13
C ILE A 85 9.05 -2.63 3.70
N TYR A 86 9.87 -3.43 4.38
CA TYR A 86 11.31 -3.49 4.16
C TYR A 86 11.71 -4.70 3.30
N LEU A 87 11.00 -5.82 3.46
CA LEU A 87 11.36 -7.07 2.80
C LEU A 87 10.11 -7.79 2.32
N LYS A 88 10.15 -8.28 1.08
CA LYS A 88 9.15 -9.17 0.51
C LYS A 88 9.82 -10.50 0.17
N VAL A 89 9.37 -11.56 0.81
CA VAL A 89 9.91 -12.92 0.68
C VAL A 89 8.85 -13.81 0.09
N LYS A 90 9.19 -14.56 -0.95
CA LYS A 90 8.33 -15.60 -1.51
C LYS A 90 8.81 -16.95 -1.04
N ILE A 91 7.97 -17.71 -0.35
CA ILE A 91 8.27 -19.06 0.14
C ILE A 91 7.16 -19.98 -0.34
N MET A 92 7.51 -21.06 -1.05
CA MET A 92 6.55 -22.01 -1.63
C MET A 92 5.43 -21.34 -2.46
N GLY A 93 5.78 -20.35 -3.26
CA GLY A 93 4.86 -19.60 -4.12
C GLY A 93 4.03 -18.53 -3.40
N ARG A 94 4.20 -18.36 -2.08
CA ARG A 94 3.43 -17.43 -1.25
C ARG A 94 4.27 -16.24 -0.83
N GLU A 95 3.70 -15.05 -0.98
CA GLU A 95 4.38 -13.80 -0.65
C GLU A 95 4.14 -13.40 0.81
N PHE A 96 5.22 -13.04 1.47
CA PHE A 96 5.26 -12.58 2.85
C PHE A 96 5.96 -11.23 2.89
N MET A 97 5.34 -10.27 3.56
CA MET A 97 5.85 -8.91 3.67
C MET A 97 6.24 -8.63 5.11
N PHE A 98 7.43 -8.08 5.30
CA PHE A 98 7.99 -7.78 6.60
C PHE A 98 8.36 -6.31 6.67
N THR A 99 7.93 -5.67 7.75
CA THR A 99 8.52 -4.39 8.18
C THR A 99 9.84 -4.64 8.90
N GLU A 100 10.65 -3.60 9.07
CA GLU A 100 11.92 -3.69 9.80
C GLU A 100 11.75 -4.26 11.23
N LEU A 101 10.71 -3.82 11.94
CA LEU A 101 10.34 -4.34 13.27
C LEU A 101 10.00 -5.84 13.25
N GLN A 102 9.34 -6.31 12.19
CA GLN A 102 8.95 -7.72 12.06
C GLN A 102 10.15 -8.63 11.73
N LEU A 103 11.26 -8.08 11.22
CA LEU A 103 12.49 -8.84 11.01
C LEU A 103 13.28 -9.07 12.30
N MET A 104 12.94 -8.38 13.39
CA MET A 104 13.60 -8.56 14.69
C MET A 104 13.19 -9.87 15.40
N SER A 105 12.15 -10.55 14.93
CA SER A 105 11.63 -11.76 15.56
C SER A 105 10.99 -12.72 14.55
N SER A 106 11.13 -14.03 14.79
CA SER A 106 10.53 -15.07 13.95
C SER A 106 9.01 -15.19 14.09
N VAL A 107 8.39 -14.49 15.06
CA VAL A 107 6.95 -14.58 15.36
C VAL A 107 6.07 -14.35 14.12
N THR A 108 6.40 -13.34 13.30
CA THR A 108 5.62 -13.04 12.10
C THR A 108 5.70 -14.16 11.07
N LEU A 109 6.89 -14.74 10.84
CA LEU A 109 7.05 -15.88 9.94
C LEU A 109 6.35 -17.14 10.48
N LYS A 110 6.48 -17.43 11.80
CA LYS A 110 5.80 -18.55 12.46
C LYS A 110 4.29 -18.48 12.20
N ARG A 111 3.68 -17.32 12.45
CA ARG A 111 2.25 -17.06 12.17
C ARG A 111 1.89 -17.29 10.70
N TYR A 112 2.72 -16.81 9.78
CA TYR A 112 2.52 -16.95 8.35
C TYR A 112 2.58 -18.41 7.87
N MET A 113 3.55 -19.20 8.33
CA MET A 113 3.66 -20.61 7.96
C MET A 113 2.58 -21.47 8.63
N LEU A 114 2.19 -21.13 9.86
CA LEU A 114 1.03 -21.74 10.51
C LEU A 114 -0.24 -21.52 9.68
N ARG A 115 -0.43 -20.33 9.09
CA ARG A 115 -1.52 -20.05 8.14
C ARG A 115 -1.43 -20.86 6.84
N LEU A 116 -0.26 -21.39 6.49
CA LEU A 116 -0.09 -22.36 5.42
C LEU A 116 -0.19 -23.83 5.87
N GLY A 117 -0.46 -24.09 7.15
CA GLY A 117 -0.50 -25.44 7.70
C GLY A 117 0.88 -26.08 7.84
N LYS A 118 1.93 -25.25 7.89
CA LYS A 118 3.31 -25.68 8.10
C LYS A 118 3.70 -25.33 9.53
N TYR A 119 3.87 -26.36 10.35
CA TYR A 119 4.45 -26.21 11.68
C TYR A 119 5.97 -26.30 11.55
N PHE A 120 6.67 -25.37 12.20
CA PHE A 120 8.12 -25.41 12.27
C PHE A 120 8.57 -24.80 13.59
N ASN A 121 9.58 -25.41 14.22
CA ASN A 121 10.08 -24.97 15.51
C ASN A 121 11.44 -24.26 15.32
N LEU A 122 11.42 -22.97 14.98
CA LEU A 122 12.65 -22.17 14.94
C LEU A 122 13.18 -21.97 16.35
N LYS A 123 14.41 -22.43 16.62
CA LYS A 123 15.12 -22.05 17.83
C LYS A 123 15.50 -20.56 17.73
N SER A 124 15.68 -19.91 18.87
CA SER A 124 16.02 -18.48 18.95
C SER A 124 17.27 -18.09 18.13
N GLY A 125 18.22 -19.01 17.95
CA GLY A 125 19.43 -18.78 17.14
C GLY A 125 19.27 -19.00 15.63
N ASP A 126 18.17 -19.62 15.18
CA ASP A 126 17.99 -20.02 13.79
C ASP A 126 17.36 -18.89 12.94
N TRP A 127 16.78 -17.87 13.58
CA TRP A 127 16.15 -16.75 12.89
C TRP A 127 17.16 -15.82 12.20
N ALA A 128 18.24 -15.44 12.88
CA ALA A 128 19.24 -14.54 12.34
C ALA A 128 19.90 -15.07 11.04
N PRO A 129 20.27 -16.35 10.93
CA PRO A 129 20.73 -16.94 9.67
C PRO A 129 19.72 -16.83 8.51
N ILE A 130 18.42 -17.00 8.76
CA ILE A 130 17.39 -16.86 7.72
C ILE A 130 17.33 -15.41 7.23
N VAL A 131 17.24 -14.45 8.15
CA VAL A 131 17.16 -13.04 7.80
C VAL A 131 18.42 -12.62 7.05
N GLN A 132 19.60 -13.04 7.53
CA GLN A 132 20.87 -12.75 6.85
C GLN A 132 20.87 -13.29 5.42
N PHE A 133 20.47 -14.55 5.21
CA PHE A 133 20.35 -15.13 3.88
C PHE A 133 19.41 -14.32 2.99
N TRP A 134 18.25 -13.90 3.49
CA TRP A 134 17.32 -13.08 2.72
C TRP A 134 17.89 -11.72 2.35
N LEU A 135 18.61 -11.05 3.26
CA LEU A 135 19.26 -9.78 2.97
C LEU A 135 20.42 -9.93 1.97
N ASP A 136 21.15 -11.05 2.02
CA ASP A 136 22.28 -11.32 1.12
C ASP A 136 21.82 -11.72 -0.30
N THR A 137 20.64 -12.33 -0.43
CA THR A 137 20.09 -12.81 -1.71
C THR A 137 19.01 -11.91 -2.29
N GLY A 138 18.53 -10.94 -1.51
CA GLY A 138 17.46 -10.04 -1.89
C GLY A 138 17.84 -9.12 -3.03
N ASN A 139 17.00 -9.09 -4.06
CA ASN A 139 17.11 -8.08 -5.11
C ASN A 139 16.51 -6.77 -4.59
N LYS A 140 17.24 -5.67 -4.75
CA LYS A 140 16.71 -4.34 -4.43
C LYS A 140 15.65 -3.95 -5.44
N THR A 141 14.45 -3.66 -4.96
CA THR A 141 13.33 -3.15 -5.75
C THR A 141 12.86 -1.85 -5.12
N HIS A 142 12.79 -0.79 -5.94
CA HIS A 142 12.15 0.45 -5.51
C HIS A 142 10.64 0.26 -5.57
N GLU A 143 9.99 0.35 -4.41
CA GLU A 143 8.55 0.50 -4.36
C GLU A 143 8.26 1.96 -4.72
N ILE A 144 7.71 2.21 -5.93
CA ILE A 144 7.26 3.55 -6.30
C ILE A 144 6.21 3.93 -5.26
N SER A 145 6.54 4.89 -4.40
CA SER A 145 5.66 5.28 -3.31
C SER A 145 4.30 5.68 -3.86
N ASP A 146 3.20 5.40 -3.13
CA ASP A 146 1.87 5.93 -3.46
C ASP A 146 1.92 7.45 -3.71
N ASP A 147 2.83 8.14 -3.04
CA ASP A 147 3.05 9.57 -3.20
C ASP A 147 3.80 9.89 -4.51
N GLU A 148 4.76 9.06 -4.95
CA GLU A 148 5.42 9.19 -6.26
C GLU A 148 4.44 8.89 -7.41
N VAL A 149 3.62 7.85 -7.28
CA VAL A 149 2.52 7.57 -8.24
C VAL A 149 1.56 8.75 -8.30
N LEU A 150 1.25 9.37 -7.16
CA LEU A 150 0.41 10.55 -7.09
C LEU A 150 1.05 11.76 -7.76
N ILE A 151 2.35 11.99 -7.55
CA ILE A 151 3.13 13.03 -8.23
C ILE A 151 3.06 12.82 -9.73
N GLU A 152 3.39 11.60 -10.20
CA GLU A 152 3.42 11.27 -11.62
C GLU A 152 2.04 11.48 -12.27
N LYS A 153 0.97 11.00 -11.64
CA LYS A 153 -0.41 11.21 -12.13
C LYS A 153 -0.78 12.68 -12.18
N SER A 154 -0.37 13.46 -11.18
CA SER A 154 -0.67 14.89 -11.10
C SER A 154 0.07 15.67 -12.19
N ILE A 155 1.37 15.42 -12.37
CA ILE A 155 2.18 16.04 -13.42
C ILE A 155 1.64 15.64 -14.80
N ASN A 156 1.35 14.36 -15.03
CA ASN A 156 0.77 13.89 -16.28
C ASN A 156 -0.60 14.49 -16.58
N TYR A 157 -1.41 14.75 -15.55
CA TYR A 157 -2.65 15.49 -15.70
C TYR A 157 -2.37 16.93 -16.17
N LEU A 158 -1.48 17.65 -15.50
CA LEU A 158 -1.12 19.04 -15.84
C LEU A 158 -0.54 19.19 -17.25
N LYS A 159 0.32 18.26 -17.68
CA LYS A 159 0.89 18.21 -19.03
C LYS A 159 -0.14 17.98 -20.14
N LYS A 160 -1.26 17.35 -19.81
CA LYS A 160 -2.35 17.09 -20.76
C LYS A 160 -3.41 18.19 -20.77
N CYS A 161 -3.32 19.16 -19.87
CA CYS A 161 -4.26 20.26 -19.84
C CYS A 161 -4.00 21.25 -20.96
N ILE A 162 -5.08 21.85 -21.46
CA ILE A 162 -5.03 23.01 -22.36
C ILE A 162 -4.85 24.27 -21.53
N ILE A 163 -3.99 25.18 -21.97
CA ILE A 163 -3.68 26.43 -21.28
C ILE A 163 -4.42 27.58 -21.95
N TYR A 164 -5.19 28.33 -21.16
CA TYR A 164 -5.89 29.54 -21.56
C TYR A 164 -5.34 30.76 -20.83
N THR A 165 -5.29 31.89 -21.52
CA THR A 165 -5.03 33.21 -20.92
C THR A 165 -6.30 33.87 -20.38
N ASP A 166 -7.47 33.32 -20.72
CA ASP A 166 -8.76 33.71 -20.17
C ASP A 166 -9.15 32.77 -19.00
N ILE A 167 -9.32 33.35 -17.81
CA ILE A 167 -9.66 32.60 -16.60
C ILE A 167 -11.04 31.93 -16.69
N GLU A 168 -11.96 32.51 -17.45
CA GLU A 168 -13.31 31.98 -17.62
C GLU A 168 -13.31 30.68 -18.42
N LYS A 169 -12.42 30.57 -19.41
CA LYS A 169 -12.21 29.36 -20.22
C LYS A 169 -11.45 28.27 -19.47
N ALA A 170 -10.68 28.66 -18.45
CA ALA A 170 -9.86 27.75 -17.64
C ALA A 170 -10.58 27.11 -16.44
N LEU A 171 -11.92 27.12 -16.41
CA LEU A 171 -12.72 26.53 -15.32
C LEU A 171 -13.04 25.04 -15.52
N GLY A 172 -12.75 24.48 -16.70
CA GLY A 172 -13.08 23.11 -17.06
C GLY A 172 -12.19 22.05 -16.41
N TYR A 173 -12.57 20.78 -16.63
CA TYR A 173 -11.64 19.67 -16.47
C TYR A 173 -10.60 19.74 -17.60
N HIS A 174 -9.33 19.45 -17.28
CA HIS A 174 -8.21 19.50 -18.23
C HIS A 174 -7.89 20.90 -18.78
N SER A 175 -8.16 21.96 -18.01
CA SER A 175 -7.76 23.32 -18.36
C SER A 175 -6.90 23.97 -17.27
N LEU A 176 -5.97 24.82 -17.70
CA LEU A 176 -5.12 25.65 -16.84
C LEU A 176 -5.24 27.11 -17.24
N PHE A 177 -5.17 27.99 -16.26
CA PHE A 177 -5.11 29.43 -16.49
C PHE A 177 -3.64 29.90 -16.44
N TYR A 178 -3.20 30.61 -17.45
CA TYR A 178 -1.89 31.26 -17.48
C TYR A 178 -2.04 32.77 -17.32
N ASN A 179 -1.39 33.32 -16.30
CA ASN A 179 -1.35 34.77 -16.07
C ASN A 179 -0.03 35.32 -16.59
N VAL A 180 -0.07 36.22 -17.56
CA VAL A 180 1.14 36.83 -18.14
C VAL A 180 1.93 37.63 -17.09
N GLU A 181 1.28 38.13 -16.04
CA GLU A 181 1.93 38.81 -14.92
C GLU A 181 2.71 37.85 -13.99
N GLU A 182 2.42 36.55 -14.03
CA GLU A 182 3.09 35.50 -13.24
C GLU A 182 3.66 34.40 -14.17
N PRO A 183 4.64 34.74 -15.02
CA PRO A 183 5.02 33.93 -16.19
C PRO A 183 5.67 32.58 -15.85
N SER A 184 6.10 32.37 -14.60
CA SER A 184 6.69 31.11 -14.15
C SER A 184 5.66 30.10 -13.64
N THR A 185 4.37 30.45 -13.63
CA THR A 185 3.32 29.63 -13.02
C THR A 185 2.07 29.50 -13.87
N VAL A 186 1.35 28.41 -13.66
CA VAL A 186 -0.01 28.19 -14.16
C VAL A 186 -0.95 27.90 -13.00
N PHE A 187 -2.21 28.25 -13.16
CA PHE A 187 -3.24 28.11 -12.16
C PHE A 187 -4.14 26.94 -12.53
N CYS A 188 -4.19 25.93 -11.67
CA CYS A 188 -5.10 24.81 -11.80
C CYS A 188 -6.23 24.95 -10.77
N LEU A 189 -7.48 24.77 -11.21
CA LEU A 189 -8.61 24.73 -10.29
C LEU A 189 -8.47 23.49 -9.39
N VAL A 190 -8.51 23.69 -8.07
CA VAL A 190 -8.29 22.60 -7.10
C VAL A 190 -9.31 21.48 -7.29
N ASP A 191 -10.56 21.82 -7.56
CA ASP A 191 -11.60 20.81 -7.76
C ASP A 191 -11.37 19.99 -9.04
N SER A 192 -10.79 20.57 -10.10
CA SER A 192 -10.52 19.87 -11.36
C SER A 192 -9.44 18.81 -11.22
N ILE A 193 -8.30 19.14 -10.60
CA ILE A 193 -7.21 18.16 -10.40
C ILE A 193 -7.61 17.07 -9.39
N ILE A 194 -8.31 17.44 -8.31
CA ILE A 194 -8.79 16.48 -7.32
C ILE A 194 -9.82 15.53 -7.92
N GLY A 195 -10.77 16.05 -8.72
CA GLY A 195 -11.75 15.25 -9.42
C GLY A 195 -11.12 14.33 -10.47
N ALA A 196 -10.15 14.82 -11.24
CA ALA A 196 -9.45 14.04 -12.26
C ALA A 196 -8.62 12.89 -11.66
N LEU A 197 -8.00 13.11 -10.49
CA LEU A 197 -7.25 12.08 -9.77
C LEU A 197 -8.15 11.11 -8.99
N GLN A 198 -9.45 11.42 -8.85
CA GLN A 198 -10.43 10.66 -8.06
C GLN A 198 -10.00 10.47 -6.60
N ILE A 199 -9.43 11.50 -5.98
CA ILE A 199 -8.92 11.46 -4.60
C ILE A 199 -9.76 12.33 -3.69
N GLU A 200 -10.21 11.80 -2.55
CA GLU A 200 -11.02 12.58 -1.61
C GLU A 200 -10.18 13.51 -0.71
N ASN A 201 -8.95 13.09 -0.37
CA ASN A 201 -8.11 13.81 0.57
C ASN A 201 -7.25 14.91 -0.10
N ARG A 202 -7.87 16.08 -0.28
CA ARG A 202 -7.20 17.27 -0.85
C ARG A 202 -5.94 17.71 -0.11
N ARG A 203 -5.90 17.51 1.22
CA ARG A 203 -4.74 17.91 2.05
C ARG A 203 -3.53 17.02 1.77
N LYS A 204 -3.74 15.71 1.62
CA LYS A 204 -2.68 14.76 1.22
C LYS A 204 -2.08 15.16 -0.13
N VAL A 205 -2.92 15.38 -1.14
CA VAL A 205 -2.48 15.82 -2.48
C VAL A 205 -1.69 17.11 -2.42
N ARG A 206 -2.17 18.11 -1.66
CA ARG A 206 -1.45 19.39 -1.49
C ARG A 206 -0.07 19.22 -0.86
N SER A 207 0.06 18.32 0.11
CA SER A 207 1.31 18.04 0.83
C SER A 207 2.33 17.37 -0.08
N VAL A 208 1.89 16.33 -0.80
CA VAL A 208 2.73 15.59 -1.74
C VAL A 208 3.21 16.49 -2.89
N LEU A 209 2.34 17.36 -3.39
CA LEU A 209 2.68 18.31 -4.46
C LEU A 209 3.31 19.63 -3.96
N SER A 210 3.80 19.66 -2.72
CA SER A 210 4.25 20.92 -2.10
C SER A 210 5.39 21.59 -2.84
N GLU A 211 6.34 20.82 -3.36
CA GLU A 211 7.50 21.32 -4.12
C GLU A 211 7.12 21.90 -5.49
N TYR A 212 6.06 21.35 -6.10
CA TYR A 212 5.54 21.77 -7.41
C TYR A 212 4.63 23.00 -7.33
N ILE A 213 4.06 23.29 -6.16
CA ILE A 213 3.11 24.39 -5.99
C ILE A 213 3.81 25.64 -5.42
N ALA A 214 3.73 26.74 -6.16
CA ALA A 214 4.20 28.05 -5.76
C ALA A 214 3.29 28.68 -4.68
N GLY A 215 3.75 28.63 -3.42
CA GLY A 215 3.13 29.31 -2.28
C GLY A 215 1.71 28.84 -1.96
N ASP A 216 0.91 29.73 -1.39
CA ASP A 216 -0.45 29.39 -0.95
C ASP A 216 -1.46 29.29 -2.08
N SER A 217 -2.60 28.66 -1.78
CA SER A 217 -3.76 28.61 -2.68
C SER A 217 -4.32 30.00 -2.92
N VAL A 218 -4.64 30.32 -4.17
CA VAL A 218 -5.20 31.62 -4.55
C VAL A 218 -6.72 31.51 -4.72
N GLN A 219 -7.45 32.50 -4.24
CA GLN A 219 -8.88 32.62 -4.52
C GLN A 219 -9.11 33.72 -5.55
N LYS A 220 -9.77 33.38 -6.65
CA LYS A 220 -10.19 34.35 -7.68
C LYS A 220 -11.70 34.33 -7.81
N ARG A 221 -12.29 35.49 -8.10
CA ARG A 221 -13.73 35.61 -8.35
C ARG A 221 -13.96 35.50 -9.86
N VAL A 222 -14.72 34.50 -10.29
CA VAL A 222 -15.06 34.24 -11.69
C VAL A 222 -16.57 34.05 -11.76
N TYR A 223 -17.26 34.78 -12.63
CA TYR A 223 -18.73 34.83 -12.68
C TYR A 223 -19.41 35.07 -11.31
N GLY A 224 -18.79 35.90 -10.46
CA GLY A 224 -19.31 36.22 -9.12
C GLY A 224 -19.00 35.17 -8.04
N GLU A 225 -18.57 33.97 -8.39
CA GLU A 225 -18.22 32.90 -7.45
C GLU A 225 -16.74 32.93 -7.08
N LYS A 226 -16.42 32.64 -5.81
CA LYS A 226 -15.03 32.45 -5.37
C LYS A 226 -14.56 31.04 -5.71
N LYS A 227 -13.61 30.92 -6.63
CA LYS A 227 -12.96 29.65 -7.00
C LYS A 227 -11.54 29.61 -6.43
N ARG A 228 -11.06 28.41 -6.06
CA ARG A 228 -9.73 28.20 -5.46
C ARG A 228 -8.80 27.51 -6.45
N PHE A 229 -7.61 28.06 -6.61
CA PHE A 229 -6.58 27.58 -7.51
C PHE A 229 -5.30 27.24 -6.75
N TRP A 230 -4.58 26.24 -7.26
CA TRP A 230 -3.17 26.03 -6.95
C TRP A 230 -2.31 26.60 -8.07
N ARG A 231 -1.21 27.26 -7.70
CA ARG A 231 -0.21 27.79 -8.63
C ARG A 231 0.87 26.74 -8.81
N PHE A 232 0.93 26.10 -9.96
CA PHE A 232 1.98 25.15 -10.28
C PHE A 232 3.14 25.85 -10.99
N LYS A 233 4.37 25.51 -10.61
CA LYS A 233 5.58 25.99 -11.28
C LYS A 233 5.70 25.29 -12.63
N ILE A 234 5.85 26.06 -13.70
CA ILE A 234 5.88 25.52 -15.07
C ILE A 234 7.06 24.58 -15.27
N GLU A 235 8.25 24.98 -14.78
CA GLU A 235 9.49 24.21 -14.92
C GLU A 235 9.43 22.87 -14.18
N GLU A 236 9.09 22.87 -12.89
CA GLU A 236 9.01 21.66 -12.06
C GLU A 236 7.91 20.69 -12.51
N CYS A 237 6.84 21.20 -13.12
CA CYS A 237 5.77 20.37 -13.69
C CYS A 237 6.02 19.98 -15.15
N GLU A 238 7.15 20.40 -15.73
CA GLU A 238 7.53 20.15 -17.12
C GLU A 238 6.39 20.53 -18.11
N ILE A 239 5.77 21.69 -17.86
CA ILE A 239 4.66 22.20 -18.67
C ILE A 239 5.22 22.90 -19.90
N ASN A 240 4.77 22.48 -21.08
CA ASN A 240 5.19 23.08 -22.34
C ASN A 240 4.16 24.11 -22.79
N LEU A 241 4.40 25.39 -22.47
CA LEU A 241 3.51 26.47 -22.87
C LEU A 241 3.27 26.51 -24.38
N ALA A 242 4.30 26.27 -25.20
CA ALA A 242 4.18 26.34 -26.66
C ALA A 242 3.27 25.25 -27.23
N GLU A 243 3.27 24.06 -26.64
CA GLU A 243 2.43 22.93 -27.09
C GLU A 243 1.03 22.95 -26.48
N GLN A 244 0.90 23.48 -25.26
CA GLN A 244 -0.35 23.40 -24.50
C GLN A 244 -1.20 24.68 -24.56
N MET A 245 -0.61 25.83 -24.91
CA MET A 245 -1.38 27.07 -25.09
C MET A 245 -2.20 26.97 -26.36
N HIS A 246 -3.52 27.14 -26.21
CA HIS A 246 -4.39 27.26 -27.36
C HIS A 246 -4.16 28.63 -28.00
N GLU A 247 -3.55 28.67 -29.18
CA GLU A 247 -3.60 29.86 -30.02
C GLU A 247 -5.07 30.09 -30.40
N HIS A 248 -5.54 31.31 -30.19
CA HIS A 248 -6.82 31.74 -30.71
C HIS A 248 -6.68 31.81 -32.24
N GLU A 249 -7.21 30.82 -32.97
CA GLU A 249 -7.72 31.08 -34.31
C GLU A 249 -8.91 32.04 -34.16
N GLU A 250 -8.63 33.33 -34.27
CA GLU A 250 -9.65 34.30 -34.63
C GLU A 250 -10.04 34.02 -36.10
N GLU A 251 -11.11 33.27 -36.33
CA GLU A 251 -11.87 33.45 -37.56
C GLU A 251 -12.51 34.84 -37.48
N VAL A 252 -11.77 35.85 -37.95
CA VAL A 252 -12.36 37.08 -38.45
C VAL A 252 -13.06 36.68 -39.75
N GLU A 253 -14.36 36.35 -39.68
CA GLU A 253 -15.22 36.53 -40.85
C GLU A 253 -15.30 38.05 -41.09
N GLU A 254 -14.36 38.54 -41.91
CA GLU A 254 -14.50 39.85 -42.53
C GLU A 254 -15.75 39.85 -43.39
N ASP A 255 -16.60 40.82 -43.08
CA ASP A 255 -17.70 41.32 -43.87
C ASP A 255 -17.26 41.50 -45.34
N GLY A 256 -17.81 40.67 -46.22
CA GLY A 256 -17.53 40.68 -47.65
C GLY A 256 -18.83 40.65 -48.45
N GLY A 257 -19.56 41.76 -48.42
CA GLY A 257 -20.75 41.94 -49.24
C GLY A 257 -20.47 41.85 -50.74
N PHE A 258 -21.39 41.23 -51.47
CA PHE A 258 -22.01 41.71 -52.71
C PHE A 258 -23.41 41.10 -52.85
#